data_AF-A0A9P6K974-F1
#
_entry.id   AF-A0A9P6K974-F1
#
_cell.length_a   1.000
_cell.length_b   1.000
_cell.length_c   1.000
_cell.angle_alpha   90.00
_cell.angle_beta   90.00
_cell.angle_gamma   90.00
#
_symmetry.space_group_name_H-M   'P 1'
#
loop_
_entity.id
_entity.type
_entity.pdbx_description
1 polymer ?
#
loop_
_entity_poly.entity_id
_entity_poly.type
_entity_poly.pdbx_seq_one_letter_code
_entity_poly.pdbx_strand_id
1 'polypeptide(L)' 'TFVKNVHLHEFSGLPKENVTNWLRDIEEYSNALGLDANQRFQGTRLLLQGNARNWVRNLTFPEDN' A
#
# COMPACT_ATOMS: atom_id res chain seq x y z
N THR A 1 -15.03 13.15 -13.36
CA THR A 1 -13.74 13.22 -12.65
C THR A 1 -12.78 12.28 -13.35
N PHE A 2 -11.70 12.80 -13.92
CA PHE A 2 -10.67 11.96 -14.55
C PHE A 2 -9.97 11.18 -13.44
N VAL A 3 -10.11 9.86 -13.42
CA VAL A 3 -9.17 9.01 -12.68
C VAL A 3 -7.87 9.12 -13.46
N LYS A 4 -6.96 9.98 -13.00
CA LYS A 4 -5.55 9.94 -13.43
C LYS A 4 -5.15 8.47 -13.28
N ASN A 5 -4.61 7.82 -14.31
CA ASN A 5 -4.19 6.42 -14.21
C ASN A 5 -3.17 6.28 -13.08
N VAL A 6 -3.62 6.01 -11.86
CA VAL A 6 -2.76 5.83 -10.70
C VAL A 6 -2.18 4.43 -10.86
N HIS A 7 -0.98 4.38 -11.44
CA HIS A 7 -0.19 3.16 -11.44
C HIS A 7 0.39 2.98 -10.05
N LEU A 8 -0.20 2.07 -9.29
CA LEU A 8 0.37 1.61 -8.04
C LEU A 8 1.66 0.85 -8.35
N HIS A 9 2.76 1.31 -7.76
CA HIS A 9 4.03 0.62 -7.83
C HIS A 9 4.28 -0.14 -6.52
N GLU A 10 5.10 -1.17 -6.60
CA GLU A 10 5.51 -1.92 -5.42
C GLU A 10 6.50 -1.11 -4.58
N PHE A 11 6.52 -1.34 -3.26
CA PHE A 11 7.43 -0.69 -2.33
C PHE A 11 8.34 -1.73 -1.67
N SER A 12 9.65 -1.55 -1.82
CA SER A 12 10.66 -2.48 -1.31
C SER A 12 11.26 -2.04 0.02
N GLY A 13 11.11 -0.76 0.38
CA GLY A 13 11.70 -0.14 1.57
C GLY A 13 13.13 0.35 1.34
N LEU A 14 13.53 0.60 0.09
CA LEU A 14 14.86 1.14 -0.20
C LEU A 14 14.94 2.64 0.13
N PRO A 15 16.09 3.17 0.58
CA PRO A 15 16.21 4.59 0.99
C PRO A 15 15.83 5.62 -0.08
N LYS A 16 15.90 5.25 -1.36
CA LYS A 16 15.53 6.10 -2.51
C LYS A 16 14.03 6.16 -2.77
N GLU A 17 13.24 5.25 -2.19
CA GLU A 17 11.80 5.21 -2.36
C GLU A 17 11.14 6.22 -1.42
N ASN A 18 10.25 7.06 -1.96
CA ASN A 18 9.52 8.03 -1.17
C ASN A 18 8.23 7.41 -0.65
N VAL A 19 8.27 6.91 0.59
CA VAL A 19 7.13 6.27 1.27
C VAL A 19 5.89 7.18 1.33
N THR A 20 6.07 8.49 1.51
CA THR A 20 4.95 9.44 1.59
C THR A 20 4.22 9.55 0.25
N ASN A 21 4.95 9.63 -0.86
CA ASN A 21 4.33 9.65 -2.19
C ASN A 21 3.64 8.32 -2.50
N TRP A 22 4.28 7.20 -2.16
CA TRP A 22 3.70 5.87 -2.36
C TRP A 22 2.38 5.68 -1.58
N LEU A 23 2.35 6.10 -0.31
CA LEU A 23 1.14 6.06 0.52
C LEU A 23 0.03 6.99 -0.01
N ARG A 24 0.40 8.19 -0.49
CA ARG A 24 -0.56 9.12 -1.11
C ARG A 24 -1.18 8.50 -2.37
N ASP A 25 -0.39 7.86 -3.22
CA ASP A 25 -0.90 7.22 -4.44
C ASP A 25 -1.85 6.04 -4.09
N ILE A 26 -1.55 5.26 -3.04
CA ILE A 26 -2.46 4.23 -2.51
C ILE A 26 -3.78 4.84 -2.03
N GLU A 27 -3.72 5.94 -1.28
CA GLU A 27 -4.91 6.62 -0.76
C GLU A 27 -5.79 7.14 -1.90
N GLU A 28 -5.20 7.83 -2.89
CA GLU A 28 -5.91 8.34 -4.07
C GLU A 28 -6.59 7.19 -4.85
N TYR A 29 -5.87 6.10 -5.09
CA TYR A 29 -6.41 4.92 -5.78
C TYR A 29 -7.55 4.25 -5.00
N SER A 30 -7.35 4.06 -3.69
CA SER A 30 -8.32 3.40 -2.81
C SER A 30 -9.60 4.22 -2.68
N ASN A 31 -9.47 5.55 -2.56
CA ASN A 31 -10.61 6.47 -2.53
C ASN A 31 -11.38 6.45 -3.87
N ALA A 32 -10.68 6.40 -5.01
CA ALA A 32 -11.31 6.34 -6.32
C ALA A 32 -12.13 5.05 -6.53
N LEU A 33 -11.70 3.95 -5.92
CA LEU A 33 -12.40 2.66 -5.95
C LEU A 33 -13.43 2.49 -4.83
N GLY A 34 -13.54 3.44 -3.89
CA GLY A 34 -14.44 3.32 -2.74
C GLY A 34 -14.04 2.19 -1.79
N LEU A 35 -12.75 1.85 -1.69
CA LEU A 35 -12.27 0.79 -0.81
C LEU A 35 -12.35 1.22 0.66
N ASP A 36 -12.82 0.30 1.50
CA ASP A 36 -12.78 0.48 2.95
C ASP A 36 -11.36 0.34 3.50
N ALA A 37 -11.20 0.60 4.80
CA ALA A 37 -9.90 0.56 5.47
C ALA A 37 -9.24 -0.83 5.41
N ASN A 38 -10.02 -1.90 5.54
CA ASN A 38 -9.49 -3.27 5.52
C ASN A 38 -9.05 -3.66 4.10
N GLN A 39 -9.88 -3.39 3.10
CA GLN A 39 -9.55 -3.62 1.69
C GLN A 39 -8.29 -2.86 1.27
N ARG A 40 -8.18 -1.58 1.67
CA ARG A 40 -6.99 -0.76 1.46
C ARG A 40 -5.77 -1.40 2.11
N PHE A 41 -5.86 -1.78 3.38
CA PHE A 41 -4.77 -2.40 4.12
C PHE A 41 -4.29 -3.70 3.45
N GLN A 42 -5.20 -4.61 3.09
CA GLN A 42 -4.85 -5.85 2.41
C GLN A 42 -4.22 -5.59 1.03
N GLY A 43 -4.75 -4.65 0.26
CA GLY A 43 -4.17 -4.22 -1.02
C GLY A 43 -2.76 -3.64 -0.86
N THR A 44 -2.54 -2.79 0.14
CA THR A 44 -1.23 -2.23 0.47
C THR A 44 -0.21 -3.33 0.78
N ARG A 45 -0.60 -4.36 1.57
CA ARG A 45 0.29 -5.50 1.88
C ARG A 45 0.75 -6.26 0.64
N LEU A 46 -0.11 -6.39 -0.38
CA LEU A 46 0.23 -7.06 -1.64
C LEU A 46 1.30 -6.30 -2.43
N LEU A 47 1.31 -4.97 -2.34
CA LEU A 47 2.27 -4.08 -3.01
C LEU A 47 3.62 -3.98 -2.30
N LEU A 48 3.73 -4.51 -1.08
CA LEU A 48 5.03 -4.59 -0.41
C LEU A 48 5.87 -5.69 -1.04
N GLN A 49 7.18 -5.45 -1.17
CA GLN A 49 8.16 -6.44 -1.58
C GLN A 49 9.45 -6.33 -0.76
N GLY A 50 10.39 -7.24 -0.97
CA GLY A 50 11.71 -7.21 -0.32
C GLY A 50 11.67 -7.04 1.20
N ASN A 51 12.46 -6.10 1.70
CA ASN A 51 12.59 -5.83 3.13
C ASN A 51 11.29 -5.32 3.74
N ALA A 52 10.52 -4.50 3.03
CA ALA A 52 9.24 -3.99 3.52
C ALA A 52 8.22 -5.12 3.70
N ARG A 53 8.12 -6.07 2.75
CA ARG A 53 7.25 -7.25 2.88
C ARG A 53 7.67 -8.12 4.06
N ASN A 54 8.97 -8.36 4.22
CA ASN A 54 9.49 -9.19 5.30
C ASN A 54 9.25 -8.53 6.66
N TRP A 55 9.43 -7.22 6.77
CA TRP A 55 9.15 -6.48 7.99
C TRP A 55 7.68 -6.59 8.40
N VAL A 56 6.75 -6.31 7.47
CA VAL A 56 5.30 -6.40 7.77
C VAL A 56 4.86 -7.83 8.10
N ARG A 57 5.43 -8.87 7.48
CA ARG A 57 5.13 -10.26 7.83
C ARG A 57 5.52 -10.65 9.26
N ASN A 58 6.50 -9.97 9.84
CA ASN A 58 6.94 -10.21 11.21
C ASN A 58 6.15 -9.38 12.25
N LEU A 59 5.20 -8.55 11.81
CA LEU A 59 4.27 -7.84 12.68
C LEU A 59 3.00 -8.67 12.82
N THR A 60 2.45 -8.73 14.03
CA THR A 60 1.15 -9.34 14.28
C THR A 60 0.08 -8.27 14.21
N PHE A 61 -0.91 -8.46 13.33
CA PHE A 61 -2.05 -7.55 13.21
C PHE A 61 -3.31 -8.16 13.84
N PRO A 62 -4.16 -7.37 14.52
CA PRO A 62 -5.41 -7.85 15.07
C PRO A 62 -6.36 -8.47 14.03
N GLU A 63 -6.24 -8.06 12.75
CA GLU A 63 -7.10 -8.54 11.67
C GLU A 63 -6.68 -9.90 11.07
N ASP A 64 -5.52 -10.43 11.48
CA ASP A 64 -5.02 -11.72 11.00
C ASP A 64 -5.57 -12.92 11.85
N ASN A 65 -6.40 -12.66 12.87
CA ASN A 65 -7.02 -13.66 13.77
C ASN A 65 -8.51 -13.89 13.51
#